data_AF-A0A7X9G4M2-F1
#
_entry.id   AF-A0A7X9G4M2-F1
#
_cell.length_a   1.000
_cell.length_b   1.000
_cell.length_c   1.000
_cell.angle_alpha   90.00
_cell.angle_beta   90.00
_cell.angle_gamma   90.00
#
_symmetry.space_group_name_H-M   'P 1'
#
loop_
_entity.id
_entity.type
_entity.pdbx_description
1 polymer ?
#
loop_
_entity_poly.entity_id
_entity_poly.type
_entity_poly.pdbx_seq_one_letter_code
_entity_poly.pdbx_strand_id
1 'polypeptide(L)'
;MSVQGAPGSLALVWGDGAHIDYPRNYVVVRRTAAPLPAAAVTDTVFINQTQLLRVAVTIRNVTGFSSTHIMPLDQTENSGVSLWWDANADGQFNQGDMFVKLLEKPVLQGSAGVYTCTLVPDPAWLTAWLSCPQDSSYSTRGSNFFVCVNTTVDMSYGDQFSVSADFYEPTEPNYDTGGYCFARGSSGTVTCTSITNTVYAKLTRHGQTVDADGTVGLASIDHFLGTDLGRSVYMTEVKVTIHGVTNFDPDEVFTAMDEENPAQRGILLYADTNENGVFNPGVDRVIPCYINIDDSVPGQWTYTLIPQATGGDTLVPGTSDGRPDHFVAVNLSEKLPYGVSFYATMTKEAVTYNTGPGNSASALRTDTLTSTIASKYQDLLDASMVTATTGLSINAIGARVTSAYHNVNFAYNPTNNQYTLSWNGFSVIIDVNEVGTYTIGNEASGNYITVTFDPVAFFREDTLVCSPTGMPPQINDADGRF
;
A
#
# COMPACT_ATOMS: atom_id res chain seq x y z
N MET A 1 25.43 -30.77 -72.09
CA MET A 1 25.59 -29.97 -73.32
C MET A 1 25.82 -28.53 -72.87
N SER A 2 27.03 -27.99 -73.05
CA SER A 2 27.43 -26.69 -72.49
C SER A 2 26.97 -25.54 -73.37
N VAL A 3 26.19 -24.61 -72.80
CA VAL A 3 25.91 -23.30 -73.42
C VAL A 3 26.93 -22.31 -72.85
N GLN A 4 27.86 -21.83 -73.69
CA GLN A 4 28.73 -20.69 -73.37
C GLN A 4 27.89 -19.41 -73.37
N GLY A 5 27.73 -18.78 -72.20
CA GLY A 5 27.19 -17.43 -72.06
C GLY A 5 28.27 -16.37 -72.37
N ALA A 6 27.87 -15.29 -73.04
CA ALA A 6 28.75 -14.19 -73.44
C ALA A 6 29.35 -13.41 -72.23
N PRO A 7 30.47 -12.67 -72.43
CA PRO A 7 31.10 -11.86 -71.38
C PRO A 7 30.11 -10.79 -70.86
N GLY A 8 29.93 -10.75 -69.53
CA GLY A 8 28.94 -9.89 -68.85
C GLY A 8 27.80 -10.65 -68.18
N SER A 9 27.76 -11.99 -68.32
CA SER A 9 26.79 -12.85 -67.65
C SER A 9 27.33 -13.27 -66.28
N LEU A 10 26.81 -12.71 -65.20
CA LEU A 10 26.94 -13.35 -63.88
C LEU A 10 25.69 -14.21 -63.68
N ALA A 11 25.85 -15.52 -63.82
CA ALA A 11 24.81 -16.49 -63.53
C ALA A 11 24.96 -16.91 -62.06
N LEU A 12 24.03 -16.48 -61.21
CA LEU A 12 23.79 -17.18 -59.95
C LEU A 12 22.85 -18.35 -60.27
N VAL A 13 23.45 -19.54 -60.36
CA VAL A 13 22.74 -20.82 -60.47
C VAL A 13 22.48 -21.30 -59.04
N TRP A 14 21.25 -21.68 -58.68
CA TRP A 14 20.90 -23.11 -58.60
C TRP A 14 19.44 -23.39 -58.14
N GLY A 15 18.85 -24.39 -58.80
CA GLY A 15 17.78 -25.28 -58.36
C GLY A 15 17.09 -25.87 -59.59
N ASP A 16 17.41 -27.09 -60.00
CA ASP A 16 16.88 -27.75 -61.22
C ASP A 16 15.42 -28.23 -61.11
N GLY A 17 14.65 -27.65 -60.17
CA GLY A 17 13.23 -27.99 -59.96
C GLY A 17 13.00 -29.31 -59.23
N ALA A 18 14.04 -29.98 -58.71
CA ALA A 18 13.92 -31.22 -57.94
C ALA A 18 14.25 -31.09 -56.43
N HIS A 19 14.73 -29.93 -55.97
CA HIS A 19 15.10 -29.73 -54.57
C HIS A 19 13.86 -29.43 -53.69
N ILE A 20 13.72 -30.20 -52.61
CA ILE A 20 12.51 -30.30 -51.77
C ILE A 20 12.19 -29.08 -50.90
N ASP A 21 13.11 -28.12 -50.77
CA ASP A 21 12.99 -27.08 -49.75
C ASP A 21 12.31 -25.78 -50.22
N TYR A 22 12.29 -25.45 -51.52
CA TYR A 22 11.75 -24.15 -51.99
C TYR A 22 11.13 -24.21 -53.41
N PRO A 23 9.83 -24.52 -53.57
CA PRO A 23 9.32 -24.94 -54.87
C PRO A 23 8.88 -23.84 -55.85
N ARG A 24 8.54 -22.58 -55.46
CA ARG A 24 7.87 -21.64 -56.40
C ARG A 24 8.01 -20.13 -56.15
N ASN A 25 9.22 -19.55 -56.19
CA ASN A 25 9.37 -18.09 -56.33
C ASN A 25 10.54 -17.76 -57.26
N TYR A 26 10.34 -16.88 -58.25
CA TYR A 26 11.38 -16.47 -59.21
C TYR A 26 11.56 -14.95 -59.19
N VAL A 27 12.79 -14.50 -59.48
CA VAL A 27 13.12 -13.08 -59.68
C VAL A 27 13.82 -12.96 -61.02
N VAL A 28 13.30 -12.12 -61.91
CA VAL A 28 13.92 -11.82 -63.21
C VAL A 28 14.34 -10.36 -63.22
N VAL A 29 15.64 -10.09 -63.12
CA VAL A 29 16.21 -8.75 -63.27
C VAL A 29 16.84 -8.63 -64.66
N ARG A 30 16.33 -7.73 -65.51
CA ARG A 30 16.96 -7.39 -66.79
C ARG A 30 17.76 -6.10 -66.63
N ARG A 31 19.04 -6.13 -66.99
CA ARG A 31 19.87 -4.92 -67.05
C ARG A 31 19.65 -4.20 -68.38
N THR A 32 19.48 -2.89 -68.36
CA THR A 32 19.63 -2.05 -69.57
C THR A 32 21.11 -1.93 -69.91
N ALA A 33 21.44 -1.77 -71.20
CA ALA A 33 22.80 -1.85 -71.75
C ALA A 33 23.77 -0.70 -71.36
N ALA A 34 23.48 0.05 -70.29
CA ALA A 34 24.27 1.20 -69.86
C ALA A 34 25.48 0.78 -68.98
N PRO A 35 26.63 1.48 -69.07
CA PRO A 35 27.77 1.27 -68.19
C PRO A 35 27.43 1.51 -66.72
N LEU A 36 28.08 0.75 -65.82
CA LEU A 36 28.01 0.98 -64.37
C LEU A 36 28.61 2.34 -64.00
N PRO A 37 28.01 3.08 -63.04
CA PRO A 37 28.65 4.25 -62.44
C PRO A 37 29.97 3.87 -61.76
N ALA A 38 30.95 4.77 -61.78
CA ALA A 38 32.29 4.53 -61.23
C ALA A 38 32.34 4.46 -59.68
N ALA A 39 31.26 4.84 -59.00
CA ALA A 39 31.11 4.66 -57.56
C ALA A 39 30.32 3.37 -57.29
N ALA A 40 30.62 2.70 -56.17
CA ALA A 40 29.78 1.58 -55.70
C ALA A 40 28.35 2.10 -55.49
N VAL A 41 27.42 1.65 -56.33
CA VAL A 41 26.00 1.93 -56.18
C VAL A 41 25.36 0.66 -55.63
N THR A 42 24.74 0.77 -54.45
CA THR A 42 23.91 -0.29 -53.90
C THR A 42 22.56 -0.24 -54.62
N ASP A 43 22.37 -1.07 -55.65
CA ASP A 43 21.06 -1.28 -56.25
C ASP A 43 20.29 -2.32 -55.42
N THR A 44 19.13 -1.94 -54.90
CA THR A 44 18.25 -2.84 -54.13
C THR A 44 17.30 -3.54 -55.10
N VAL A 45 17.35 -4.87 -55.19
CA VAL A 45 16.38 -5.65 -55.96
C VAL A 45 15.12 -5.80 -55.11
N PHE A 46 14.02 -5.16 -55.54
CA PHE A 46 12.70 -5.36 -54.97
C PHE A 46 12.15 -6.69 -55.46
N ILE A 47 12.12 -7.69 -54.59
CA ILE A 47 11.33 -8.91 -54.79
C ILE A 47 10.02 -8.66 -54.07
N ASN A 48 8.89 -8.96 -54.71
CA ASN A 48 7.54 -8.76 -54.21
C ASN A 48 7.28 -9.59 -52.92
N GLN A 49 7.94 -9.22 -51.82
CA GLN A 49 7.67 -9.69 -50.48
C GLN A 49 6.63 -8.74 -49.91
N THR A 50 5.50 -9.31 -49.52
CA THR A 50 4.41 -8.61 -48.86
C THR A 50 4.92 -8.07 -47.52
N GLN A 51 5.25 -6.79 -47.46
CA GLN A 51 5.59 -6.10 -46.22
C GLN A 51 4.34 -5.45 -45.64
N LEU A 52 4.26 -5.37 -44.31
CA LEU A 52 3.20 -4.61 -43.66
C LEU A 52 3.43 -3.12 -43.90
N LEU A 53 2.60 -2.48 -44.71
CA LEU A 53 2.75 -1.07 -45.07
C LEU A 53 2.23 -0.16 -43.95
N ARG A 54 1.03 -0.46 -43.45
CA ARG A 54 0.40 0.30 -42.37
C ARG A 54 -0.67 -0.52 -41.66
N VAL A 55 -0.95 -0.12 -40.42
CA VAL A 55 -2.06 -0.62 -39.62
C VAL A 55 -2.94 0.56 -39.22
N ALA A 56 -4.21 0.56 -39.64
CA ALA A 56 -5.18 1.54 -39.17
C ALA A 56 -5.91 0.98 -37.95
N VAL A 57 -5.76 1.63 -36.81
CA VAL A 57 -6.34 1.21 -35.54
C VAL A 57 -7.51 2.12 -35.20
N THR A 58 -8.63 1.53 -34.79
CA THR A 58 -9.80 2.24 -34.27
C THR A 58 -10.13 1.72 -32.88
N ILE A 59 -10.12 2.61 -31.90
CA ILE A 59 -10.52 2.38 -30.51
C ILE A 59 -11.89 3.01 -30.31
N ARG A 60 -12.87 2.22 -29.87
CA ARG A 60 -14.24 2.67 -29.62
C ARG A 60 -14.55 2.58 -28.14
N ASN A 61 -15.01 3.69 -27.58
CA ASN A 61 -15.65 3.73 -26.29
C ASN A 61 -16.92 2.87 -26.35
N VAL A 62 -17.04 1.99 -25.36
CA VAL A 62 -18.26 1.24 -25.07
C VAL A 62 -18.96 1.91 -23.88
N THR A 63 -18.22 2.17 -22.80
CA THR A 63 -18.69 2.85 -21.59
C THR A 63 -17.56 3.68 -20.98
N GLY A 64 -17.77 4.96 -20.69
CA GLY A 64 -16.85 5.81 -19.91
C GLY A 64 -15.46 6.12 -20.53
N PHE A 65 -15.06 5.43 -21.59
CA PHE A 65 -13.72 5.53 -22.17
C PHE A 65 -13.48 6.82 -22.96
N SER A 66 -12.37 7.49 -22.69
CA SER A 66 -12.00 8.75 -23.33
C SER A 66 -10.55 8.77 -23.84
N SER A 67 -10.14 9.83 -24.54
CA SER A 67 -8.76 9.95 -25.03
C SER A 67 -7.72 10.09 -23.92
N THR A 68 -8.11 10.55 -22.72
CA THR A 68 -7.16 10.62 -21.58
C THR A 68 -6.81 9.25 -21.05
N HIS A 69 -7.62 8.22 -21.36
CA HIS A 69 -7.42 6.84 -20.91
C HIS A 69 -6.34 6.09 -21.72
N ILE A 70 -5.80 6.71 -22.77
CA ILE A 70 -4.75 6.16 -23.63
C ILE A 70 -3.46 6.89 -23.29
N MET A 71 -2.37 6.16 -23.04
CA MET A 71 -1.06 6.80 -22.80
C MET A 71 -0.67 7.68 -24.00
N PRO A 72 0.21 8.69 -23.81
CA PRO A 72 0.71 9.46 -24.94
C PRO A 72 1.27 8.55 -26.03
N LEU A 73 0.92 8.83 -27.28
CA LEU A 73 1.49 8.09 -28.41
C LEU A 73 2.95 8.49 -28.61
N ASP A 74 3.81 7.51 -28.86
CA ASP A 74 5.20 7.68 -29.27
C ASP A 74 5.66 6.53 -30.18
N GLN A 75 6.97 6.43 -30.45
CA GLN A 75 7.56 5.39 -31.33
C GLN A 75 8.18 4.23 -30.55
N THR A 76 7.80 4.07 -29.28
CA THR A 76 8.33 3.06 -28.36
C THR A 76 7.27 2.03 -27.99
N GLU A 77 7.71 0.96 -27.31
CA GLU A 77 6.84 -0.08 -26.75
C GLU A 77 5.81 0.46 -25.74
N ASN A 78 6.12 1.60 -25.09
CA ASN A 78 5.28 2.24 -24.07
C ASN A 78 4.28 3.24 -24.66
N SER A 79 4.25 3.41 -25.98
CA SER A 79 3.25 4.23 -26.67
C SER A 79 1.82 3.79 -26.30
N GLY A 80 0.89 4.73 -26.20
CA GLY A 80 -0.53 4.42 -25.99
C GLY A 80 -1.12 3.41 -26.98
N VAL A 81 -0.58 3.34 -28.19
CA VAL A 81 -0.87 2.27 -29.16
C VAL A 81 0.44 1.82 -29.80
N SER A 82 0.71 0.51 -29.74
CA SER A 82 1.94 -0.10 -30.25
C SER A 82 1.63 -1.32 -31.13
N LEU A 83 2.59 -1.66 -32.00
CA LEU A 83 2.52 -2.80 -32.91
C LEU A 83 3.61 -3.80 -32.54
N TRP A 84 3.25 -5.08 -32.50
CA TRP A 84 4.12 -6.18 -32.10
C TRP A 84 4.07 -7.29 -33.13
N TRP A 85 5.20 -7.96 -33.33
CA TRP A 85 5.36 -9.10 -34.22
C TRP A 85 5.57 -10.36 -33.39
N ASP A 86 4.81 -11.41 -33.74
CA ASP A 86 4.90 -12.75 -33.18
C ASP A 86 6.20 -13.44 -33.61
N ALA A 87 7.29 -13.14 -32.90
CA ALA A 87 8.64 -13.57 -33.28
C ALA A 87 8.93 -15.03 -32.91
N ASN A 88 8.27 -15.54 -31.87
CA ASN A 88 8.36 -16.95 -31.47
C ASN A 88 7.31 -17.83 -32.19
N ALA A 89 6.36 -17.20 -32.88
CA ALA A 89 5.40 -17.81 -33.79
C ALA A 89 4.45 -18.80 -33.10
N ASP A 90 3.97 -18.42 -31.91
CA ASP A 90 3.02 -19.19 -31.10
C ASP A 90 1.57 -18.66 -31.19
N GLY A 91 1.38 -17.51 -31.84
CA GLY A 91 0.09 -16.91 -32.08
C GLY A 91 -0.54 -16.23 -30.87
N GLN A 92 0.21 -16.04 -29.78
CA GLN A 92 -0.23 -15.42 -28.53
C GLN A 92 0.64 -14.21 -28.21
N PHE A 93 0.02 -13.12 -27.74
CA PHE A 93 0.82 -11.98 -27.29
C PHE A 93 1.54 -12.30 -25.97
N ASN A 94 2.88 -12.35 -25.97
CA ASN A 94 3.71 -12.71 -24.83
C ASN A 94 5.17 -12.20 -24.92
N GLN A 95 6.03 -12.63 -23.99
CA GLN A 95 7.43 -12.17 -23.89
C GLN A 95 8.30 -12.56 -25.11
N GLY A 96 7.88 -13.54 -25.89
CA GLY A 96 8.55 -13.95 -27.12
C GLY A 96 8.35 -12.97 -28.29
N ASP A 97 7.47 -11.98 -28.15
CA ASP A 97 7.17 -11.02 -29.21
C ASP A 97 8.19 -9.90 -29.32
N MET A 98 8.26 -9.30 -30.50
CA MET A 98 9.14 -8.18 -30.79
C MET A 98 8.36 -6.93 -31.15
N PHE A 99 8.70 -5.81 -30.51
CA PHE A 99 8.17 -4.50 -30.86
C PHE A 99 8.52 -4.12 -32.31
N VAL A 100 7.52 -3.67 -33.07
CA VAL A 100 7.68 -3.16 -34.44
C VAL A 100 7.91 -1.66 -34.37
N LYS A 101 9.13 -1.22 -34.72
CA LYS A 101 9.47 0.20 -34.78
C LYS A 101 8.66 0.90 -35.87
N LEU A 102 8.21 2.11 -35.55
CA LEU A 102 7.37 2.91 -36.43
C LEU A 102 8.18 4.02 -37.09
N LEU A 103 7.94 4.26 -38.37
CA LEU A 103 8.60 5.28 -39.18
C LEU A 103 8.39 6.68 -38.58
N GLU A 104 7.19 6.93 -38.09
CA GLU A 104 6.78 8.20 -37.51
C GLU A 104 5.97 8.00 -36.24
N LYS A 105 5.92 9.06 -35.42
CA LYS A 105 5.09 9.11 -34.22
C LYS A 105 3.61 9.02 -34.62
N PRO A 106 2.86 8.01 -34.14
CA PRO A 106 1.43 7.93 -34.40
C PRO A 106 0.68 9.14 -33.84
N VAL A 107 -0.36 9.56 -34.55
CA VAL A 107 -1.24 10.65 -34.12
C VAL A 107 -2.62 10.08 -33.82
N LEU A 108 -3.11 10.35 -32.61
CA LEU A 108 -4.47 10.01 -32.22
C LEU A 108 -5.40 11.06 -32.81
N GLN A 109 -6.38 10.61 -33.58
CA GLN A 109 -7.41 11.44 -34.19
C GLN A 109 -8.78 10.97 -33.71
N GLY A 110 -9.78 11.82 -33.87
CA GLY A 110 -11.15 11.51 -33.46
C GLY A 110 -11.56 12.19 -32.15
N SER A 111 -12.84 12.06 -31.84
CA SER A 111 -13.47 12.66 -30.66
C SER A 111 -14.77 11.89 -30.36
N ALA A 112 -15.39 12.17 -29.21
CA ALA A 112 -16.68 11.60 -28.84
C ALA A 112 -16.72 10.06 -28.81
N GLY A 113 -15.67 9.43 -28.26
CA GLY A 113 -15.66 7.99 -28.03
C GLY A 113 -15.28 7.13 -29.23
N VAL A 114 -14.81 7.71 -30.33
CA VAL A 114 -14.14 6.97 -31.40
C VAL A 114 -12.80 7.63 -31.69
N TYR A 115 -11.73 6.88 -31.50
CA TYR A 115 -10.36 7.34 -31.69
C TYR A 115 -9.67 6.46 -32.73
N THR A 116 -8.93 7.07 -33.64
CA THR A 116 -8.20 6.36 -34.69
C THR A 116 -6.74 6.79 -34.70
N CYS A 117 -5.84 5.86 -34.97
CA CYS A 117 -4.46 6.17 -35.29
C CYS A 117 -3.96 5.26 -36.41
N THR A 118 -2.90 5.67 -37.09
CA THR A 118 -2.22 4.85 -38.09
C THR A 118 -0.83 4.54 -37.60
N LEU A 119 -0.46 3.27 -37.63
CA LEU A 119 0.89 2.78 -37.34
C LEU A 119 1.56 2.46 -38.67
N VAL A 120 2.69 3.09 -38.94
CA VAL A 120 3.48 2.87 -40.16
C VAL A 120 4.80 2.23 -39.73
N PRO A 121 5.01 0.92 -39.95
CA PRO A 121 6.28 0.27 -39.65
C PRO A 121 7.45 0.97 -40.36
N ASP A 122 8.59 1.08 -39.68
CA ASP A 122 9.80 1.67 -40.25
C ASP A 122 10.50 0.65 -41.17
N PRO A 123 10.53 0.88 -42.51
CA PRO A 123 11.17 -0.03 -43.45
C PRO A 123 12.71 -0.08 -43.29
N ALA A 124 13.33 0.70 -42.41
CA ALA A 124 14.73 0.51 -42.07
C ALA A 124 14.96 -0.71 -41.14
N TRP A 125 13.91 -1.26 -40.52
CA TRP A 125 14.01 -2.33 -39.52
C TRP A 125 13.45 -3.64 -40.02
N LEU A 126 14.14 -4.74 -39.71
CA LEU A 126 13.75 -6.09 -40.13
C LEU A 126 12.28 -6.40 -39.78
N THR A 127 11.80 -5.95 -38.63
CA THR A 127 10.42 -6.18 -38.15
C THR A 127 9.33 -5.59 -39.06
N ALA A 128 9.63 -4.62 -39.91
CA ALA A 128 8.70 -4.11 -40.93
C ALA A 128 8.59 -5.02 -42.16
N TRP A 129 9.62 -5.83 -42.43
CA TRP A 129 9.71 -6.73 -43.59
C TRP A 129 9.34 -8.17 -43.28
N LEU A 130 9.07 -8.48 -42.02
CA LEU A 130 8.73 -9.82 -41.59
C LEU A 130 7.29 -10.12 -41.99
N SER A 131 7.15 -10.75 -43.16
CA SER A 131 5.91 -11.39 -43.59
C SER A 131 5.63 -12.64 -42.74
N CYS A 132 4.37 -13.07 -42.71
CA CYS A 132 3.97 -14.36 -42.16
C CYS A 132 4.95 -15.48 -42.57
N PRO A 133 5.37 -16.38 -41.67
CA PRO A 133 6.00 -17.62 -42.08
C PRO A 133 5.06 -18.33 -43.08
N GLN A 134 5.42 -18.37 -44.36
CA GLN A 134 4.63 -18.98 -45.44
C GLN A 134 4.76 -20.52 -45.44
N ASP A 135 4.98 -21.12 -44.28
CA ASP A 135 5.04 -22.58 -44.14
C ASP A 135 3.63 -23.17 -43.94
N SER A 136 3.53 -24.49 -44.01
CA SER A 136 2.26 -25.22 -43.91
C SER A 136 1.55 -25.12 -42.56
N SER A 137 2.12 -24.42 -41.57
CA SER A 137 1.55 -24.26 -40.22
C SER A 137 0.64 -23.03 -40.08
N TYR A 138 0.42 -22.24 -41.14
CA TYR A 138 -0.41 -21.02 -41.11
C TYR A 138 -1.85 -21.24 -40.61
N SER A 139 -2.40 -22.46 -40.73
CA SER A 139 -3.73 -22.82 -40.22
C SER A 139 -3.76 -23.14 -38.72
N THR A 140 -2.60 -23.30 -38.08
CA THR A 140 -2.45 -23.67 -36.66
C THR A 140 -1.71 -22.62 -35.82
N ARG A 141 -1.08 -21.63 -36.44
CA ARG A 141 -0.10 -20.72 -35.80
C ARG A 141 -0.65 -19.45 -35.16
N GLY A 142 -1.96 -19.22 -35.16
CA GLY A 142 -2.55 -18.02 -34.55
C GLY A 142 -2.17 -16.71 -35.25
N SER A 143 -2.09 -15.59 -34.51
CA SER A 143 -1.94 -14.24 -35.08
C SER A 143 -0.46 -13.85 -35.26
N ASN A 144 -0.10 -13.26 -36.40
CA ASN A 144 1.28 -12.85 -36.70
C ASN A 144 1.67 -11.46 -36.16
N PHE A 145 0.68 -10.60 -35.96
CA PHE A 145 0.86 -9.24 -35.46
C PHE A 145 -0.17 -8.96 -34.39
N PHE A 146 0.24 -8.18 -33.39
CA PHE A 146 -0.63 -7.72 -32.31
C PHE A 146 -0.64 -6.20 -32.25
N VAL A 147 -1.82 -5.64 -31.99
CA VAL A 147 -1.98 -4.23 -31.66
C VAL A 147 -2.27 -4.15 -30.17
N CYS A 148 -1.42 -3.42 -29.45
CA CYS A 148 -1.56 -3.23 -28.02
C CYS A 148 -1.99 -1.79 -27.72
N VAL A 149 -2.86 -1.63 -26.71
CA VAL A 149 -3.29 -0.31 -26.22
C VAL A 149 -2.85 -0.18 -24.77
N ASN A 150 -1.91 0.72 -24.52
CA ASN A 150 -1.45 1.05 -23.18
C ASN A 150 -2.36 2.11 -22.58
N THR A 151 -3.01 1.77 -21.47
CA THR A 151 -3.99 2.63 -20.80
C THR A 151 -3.38 3.39 -19.64
N THR A 152 -4.04 4.44 -19.18
CA THR A 152 -3.60 5.27 -18.06
C THR A 152 -4.34 4.96 -16.77
N VAL A 153 -3.83 5.47 -15.65
CA VAL A 153 -4.50 5.45 -14.34
C VAL A 153 -5.84 6.18 -14.30
N ASP A 154 -6.11 7.07 -15.27
CA ASP A 154 -7.37 7.81 -15.35
C ASP A 154 -8.59 6.93 -15.69
N MET A 155 -8.38 5.69 -16.15
CA MET A 155 -9.49 4.76 -16.40
C MET A 155 -10.20 4.41 -15.10
N SER A 156 -11.51 4.62 -15.01
CA SER A 156 -12.31 4.17 -13.87
C SER A 156 -12.68 2.69 -13.99
N TYR A 157 -13.00 2.07 -12.84
CA TYR A 157 -13.54 0.72 -12.84
C TYR A 157 -14.80 0.66 -13.72
N GLY A 158 -14.91 -0.38 -14.55
CA GLY A 158 -16.07 -0.56 -15.43
C GLY A 158 -16.02 0.26 -16.71
N ASP A 159 -15.01 1.13 -16.89
CA ASP A 159 -14.74 1.72 -18.20
C ASP A 159 -14.46 0.62 -19.22
N GLN A 160 -15.03 0.77 -20.40
CA GLN A 160 -15.00 -0.24 -21.45
C GLN A 160 -14.65 0.35 -22.80
N PHE A 161 -13.80 -0.37 -23.53
CA PHE A 161 -13.49 -0.06 -24.91
C PHE A 161 -13.34 -1.32 -25.76
N SER A 162 -13.34 -1.13 -27.07
CA SER A 162 -13.02 -2.16 -28.04
C SER A 162 -12.03 -1.61 -29.06
N VAL A 163 -11.21 -2.48 -29.61
CA VAL A 163 -10.18 -2.13 -30.59
C VAL A 163 -10.46 -2.90 -31.87
N SER A 164 -10.30 -2.24 -33.00
CA SER A 164 -10.25 -2.90 -34.31
C SER A 164 -9.04 -2.41 -35.07
N ALA A 165 -8.45 -3.30 -35.86
CA ALA A 165 -7.25 -3.01 -36.63
C ALA A 165 -7.39 -3.56 -38.05
N ASP A 166 -7.03 -2.71 -39.01
CA ASP A 166 -6.99 -3.02 -40.44
C ASP A 166 -5.54 -3.00 -40.92
N PHE A 167 -5.08 -4.11 -41.48
CA PHE A 167 -3.71 -4.31 -41.92
C PHE A 167 -3.63 -4.18 -43.45
N TYR A 168 -2.71 -3.33 -43.91
CA TYR A 168 -2.56 -3.00 -45.33
C TYR A 168 -1.18 -3.40 -45.83
N GLU A 169 -1.15 -3.94 -47.04
CA GLU A 169 0.06 -4.21 -47.81
C GLU A 169 0.20 -3.17 -48.94
N PRO A 170 1.42 -2.92 -49.42
CA PRO A 170 1.61 -2.11 -50.61
C PRO A 170 1.06 -2.86 -51.83
N THR A 171 0.22 -2.21 -52.63
CA THR A 171 -0.23 -2.76 -53.91
C THR A 171 0.10 -1.78 -55.02
N GLU A 172 0.61 -2.28 -56.16
CA GLU A 172 0.86 -1.41 -57.31
C GLU A 172 -0.47 -0.79 -57.80
N PRO A 173 -0.50 0.51 -58.16
CA PRO A 173 0.59 1.50 -58.12
C PRO A 173 0.64 2.33 -56.82
N ASN A 174 -0.19 2.01 -55.82
CA ASN A 174 -0.46 2.83 -54.65
C ASN A 174 0.37 2.40 -53.44
N TYR A 175 1.63 2.80 -53.44
CA TYR A 175 2.58 2.54 -52.35
C TYR A 175 2.41 3.50 -51.15
N ASP A 176 1.76 4.65 -51.35
CA ASP A 176 1.68 5.71 -50.32
C ASP A 176 0.43 5.61 -49.44
N THR A 177 -0.70 5.15 -49.98
CA THR A 177 -1.96 5.05 -49.21
C THR A 177 -2.47 3.63 -48.99
N GLY A 178 -1.80 2.60 -49.50
CA GLY A 178 -2.17 1.19 -49.37
C GLY A 178 -3.49 0.87 -50.08
N GLY A 179 -3.45 0.03 -51.12
CA GLY A 179 -4.64 -0.27 -51.91
C GLY A 179 -5.52 -1.40 -51.38
N TYR A 180 -4.98 -2.35 -50.60
CA TYR A 180 -5.72 -3.53 -50.13
C TYR A 180 -5.53 -3.79 -48.64
N CYS A 181 -6.64 -3.86 -47.90
CA CYS A 181 -6.68 -4.37 -46.54
C CYS A 181 -6.70 -5.91 -46.61
N PHE A 182 -5.62 -6.57 -46.22
CA PHE A 182 -5.50 -8.02 -46.33
C PHE A 182 -6.00 -8.76 -45.08
N ALA A 183 -6.02 -8.09 -43.93
CA ALA A 183 -6.53 -8.63 -42.68
C ALA A 183 -7.23 -7.55 -41.85
N ARG A 184 -8.30 -7.94 -41.15
CA ARG A 184 -9.00 -7.13 -40.16
C ARG A 184 -9.20 -7.97 -38.91
N GLY A 185 -8.95 -7.38 -37.74
CA GLY A 185 -9.25 -7.97 -36.44
C GLY A 185 -10.03 -7.00 -35.55
N SER A 186 -10.79 -7.55 -34.61
CA SER A 186 -11.42 -6.77 -33.53
C SER A 186 -11.29 -7.51 -32.22
N SER A 187 -11.03 -6.77 -31.14
CA SER A 187 -11.14 -7.29 -29.78
C SER A 187 -12.62 -7.49 -29.42
N GLY A 188 -12.86 -8.28 -28.37
CA GLY A 188 -14.09 -8.12 -27.58
C GLY A 188 -14.09 -6.81 -26.80
N THR A 189 -15.01 -6.68 -25.86
CA THR A 189 -15.03 -5.56 -24.91
C THR A 189 -13.94 -5.77 -23.87
N VAL A 190 -12.98 -4.86 -23.81
CA VAL A 190 -11.99 -4.75 -22.74
C VAL A 190 -12.61 -3.91 -21.63
N THR A 191 -12.61 -4.42 -20.40
CA THR A 191 -13.19 -3.74 -19.22
C THR A 191 -12.09 -3.45 -18.22
N CYS A 192 -12.03 -2.22 -17.70
CA CYS A 192 -11.19 -1.91 -16.55
C CYS A 192 -11.72 -2.63 -15.30
N THR A 193 -10.90 -3.51 -14.74
CA THR A 193 -11.25 -4.29 -13.54
C THR A 193 -10.67 -3.72 -12.25
N SER A 194 -9.82 -2.70 -12.36
CA SER A 194 -9.20 -2.03 -11.22
C SER A 194 -10.01 -0.79 -10.81
N ILE A 195 -10.15 -0.58 -9.50
CA ILE A 195 -10.75 0.65 -8.97
C ILE A 195 -9.66 1.69 -8.85
N THR A 196 -9.71 2.72 -9.68
CA THR A 196 -8.72 3.82 -9.70
C THR A 196 -9.17 5.05 -8.92
N ASN A 197 -10.43 5.06 -8.50
CA ASN A 197 -11.04 6.10 -7.68
C ASN A 197 -10.83 5.78 -6.20
N THR A 198 -9.58 5.56 -5.81
CA THR A 198 -9.17 5.36 -4.41
C THR A 198 -8.30 6.54 -4.00
N VAL A 199 -8.56 7.14 -2.84
CA VAL A 199 -7.80 8.27 -2.32
C VAL A 199 -7.39 7.96 -0.89
N TYR A 200 -6.12 8.21 -0.59
CA TYR A 200 -5.59 8.10 0.76
C TYR A 200 -5.32 9.47 1.35
N ALA A 201 -5.63 9.64 2.63
CA ALA A 201 -5.17 10.78 3.40
C ALA A 201 -4.57 10.33 4.73
N LYS A 202 -3.54 11.04 5.21
CA LYS A 202 -2.99 10.78 6.54
C LYS A 202 -3.90 11.40 7.60
N LEU A 203 -4.11 10.67 8.69
CA LEU A 203 -4.80 11.18 9.88
C LEU A 203 -3.82 11.77 10.91
N THR A 204 -2.56 11.39 10.80
CA THR A 204 -1.49 11.80 11.70
C THR A 204 -1.02 13.24 11.43
N ARG A 205 -0.37 13.83 12.44
CA ARG A 205 0.19 15.18 12.37
C ARG A 205 1.67 15.18 12.73
N HIS A 206 2.41 16.16 12.21
CA HIS A 206 3.82 16.33 12.53
C HIS A 206 4.04 16.55 14.03
N GLY A 207 4.95 15.77 14.62
CA GLY A 207 5.24 15.83 16.05
C GLY A 207 4.14 15.23 16.95
N GLN A 208 3.18 14.49 16.37
CA GLN A 208 2.15 13.83 17.16
C GLN A 208 2.76 12.79 18.09
N THR A 209 2.32 12.84 19.33
CA THR A 209 2.70 11.90 20.37
C THR A 209 1.63 10.82 20.50
N VAL A 210 2.04 9.67 21.03
CA VAL A 210 1.15 8.55 21.30
C VAL A 210 1.39 7.99 22.70
N ASP A 211 0.33 7.46 23.30
CA ASP A 211 0.34 6.92 24.65
C ASP A 211 -0.01 5.43 24.63
N ALA A 212 0.42 4.70 25.66
CA ALA A 212 0.09 3.29 25.84
C ALA A 212 -1.43 3.08 25.93
N ASP A 213 -1.92 1.91 25.51
CA ASP A 213 -3.34 1.54 25.55
C ASP A 213 -4.27 2.48 24.74
N GLY A 214 -3.71 3.17 23.75
CA GLY A 214 -4.43 4.08 22.87
C GLY A 214 -4.67 3.51 21.48
N THR A 215 -5.83 3.83 20.89
CA THR A 215 -6.09 3.63 19.46
C THR A 215 -5.76 4.91 18.69
N VAL A 216 -4.92 4.81 17.66
CA VAL A 216 -4.49 5.95 16.86
C VAL A 216 -4.77 5.71 15.38
N GLY A 217 -5.52 6.62 14.76
CA GLY A 217 -5.77 6.62 13.32
C GLY A 217 -4.51 6.98 12.53
N LEU A 218 -4.16 6.17 11.54
CA LEU A 218 -2.99 6.36 10.68
C LEU A 218 -3.38 7.00 9.35
N ALA A 219 -4.37 6.41 8.69
CA ALA A 219 -4.77 6.74 7.32
C ALA A 219 -6.28 6.61 7.14
N SER A 220 -6.82 7.40 6.23
CA SER A 220 -8.18 7.26 5.72
C SER A 220 -8.16 6.82 4.27
N ILE A 221 -9.19 6.09 3.86
CA ILE A 221 -9.40 5.57 2.51
C ILE A 221 -10.78 6.05 2.07
N ASP A 222 -10.82 6.87 1.03
CA ASP A 222 -12.02 7.21 0.26
C ASP A 222 -11.98 6.38 -1.02
N HIS A 223 -13.06 5.71 -1.37
CA HIS A 223 -13.16 5.00 -2.62
C HIS A 223 -14.57 5.00 -3.23
N PHE A 224 -14.66 4.94 -4.55
CA PHE A 224 -15.97 4.82 -5.20
C PHE A 224 -15.86 4.16 -6.58
N LEU A 225 -16.97 3.64 -7.09
CA LEU A 225 -17.00 2.99 -8.41
C LEU A 225 -16.97 3.99 -9.56
N GLY A 226 -17.72 5.09 -9.43
CA GLY A 226 -17.88 6.10 -10.48
C GLY A 226 -18.94 5.73 -11.53
N THR A 227 -19.41 4.48 -11.55
CA THR A 227 -20.51 3.99 -12.39
C THR A 227 -21.25 2.84 -11.69
N ASP A 228 -22.54 2.67 -11.99
CA ASP A 228 -23.30 1.49 -11.56
C ASP A 228 -22.89 0.27 -12.40
N LEU A 229 -22.73 -0.86 -11.73
CA LEU A 229 -22.22 -2.11 -12.29
C LEU A 229 -23.26 -3.23 -12.28
N GLY A 230 -24.42 -3.01 -11.67
CA GLY A 230 -25.41 -4.07 -11.44
C GLY A 230 -24.90 -5.20 -10.53
N ARG A 231 -23.80 -5.00 -9.80
CA ARG A 231 -23.26 -5.91 -8.78
C ARG A 231 -22.53 -5.14 -7.68
N SER A 232 -22.54 -5.69 -6.47
CA SER A 232 -21.81 -5.13 -5.33
C SER A 232 -20.30 -5.38 -5.42
N VAL A 233 -19.52 -4.39 -5.03
CA VAL A 233 -18.06 -4.43 -4.97
C VAL A 233 -17.64 -4.22 -3.53
N TYR A 234 -16.68 -5.02 -3.08
CA TYR A 234 -16.23 -5.02 -1.69
C TYR A 234 -14.71 -4.97 -1.62
N MET A 235 -14.19 -4.26 -0.63
CA MET A 235 -12.81 -4.33 -0.21
C MET A 235 -12.52 -5.70 0.40
N THR A 236 -11.45 -6.34 -0.06
CA THR A 236 -11.05 -7.70 0.34
C THR A 236 -9.70 -7.74 1.03
N GLU A 237 -8.83 -6.77 0.78
CA GLU A 237 -7.53 -6.67 1.45
C GLU A 237 -7.09 -5.21 1.59
N VAL A 238 -6.39 -4.90 2.69
CA VAL A 238 -5.68 -3.63 2.88
C VAL A 238 -4.27 -3.93 3.37
N LYS A 239 -3.27 -3.40 2.65
CA LYS A 239 -1.85 -3.52 3.00
C LYS A 239 -1.35 -2.24 3.63
N VAL A 240 -0.69 -2.36 4.77
CA VAL A 240 -0.01 -1.25 5.44
C VAL A 240 1.39 -1.68 5.85
N THR A 241 2.35 -0.82 5.61
CA THR A 241 3.74 -1.05 6.02
C THR A 241 4.11 -0.10 7.14
N ILE A 242 4.56 -0.64 8.27
CA ILE A 242 5.08 0.11 9.41
C ILE A 242 6.60 0.18 9.32
N HIS A 243 7.15 1.37 9.54
CA HIS A 243 8.58 1.64 9.53
C HIS A 243 9.01 2.11 10.91
N GLY A 244 9.90 1.35 11.54
CA GLY A 244 10.52 1.71 12.80
C GLY A 244 11.55 2.81 12.61
N VAL A 245 11.54 3.82 13.48
CA VAL A 245 12.49 4.93 13.45
C VAL A 245 13.47 4.85 14.63
N THR A 246 12.96 4.76 15.85
CA THR A 246 13.78 4.64 17.07
C THR A 246 13.26 3.52 17.94
N ASN A 247 14.14 2.57 18.30
CA ASN A 247 13.89 1.47 19.24
C ASN A 247 12.56 0.72 19.03
N PHE A 248 12.09 0.65 17.78
CA PHE A 248 10.77 0.11 17.47
C PHE A 248 10.83 -1.41 17.35
N ASP A 249 10.01 -2.08 18.15
CA ASP A 249 9.70 -3.50 18.06
C ASP A 249 8.16 -3.63 18.00
N PRO A 250 7.59 -4.15 16.91
CA PRO A 250 6.13 -4.24 16.78
C PRO A 250 5.48 -5.10 17.88
N ASP A 251 6.20 -6.08 18.43
CA ASP A 251 5.67 -6.99 19.46
C ASP A 251 5.56 -6.30 20.83
N GLU A 252 6.34 -5.24 21.07
CA GLU A 252 6.25 -4.40 22.27
C GLU A 252 5.36 -3.17 22.07
N VAL A 253 5.28 -2.66 20.85
CA VAL A 253 4.61 -1.38 20.52
C VAL A 253 3.12 -1.56 20.27
N PHE A 254 2.72 -2.63 19.60
CA PHE A 254 1.32 -2.89 19.28
C PHE A 254 0.72 -4.00 20.16
N THR A 255 -0.60 -3.99 20.31
CA THR A 255 -1.29 -5.19 20.81
C THR A 255 -1.05 -6.37 19.86
N ALA A 256 -1.13 -7.59 20.37
CA ALA A 256 -0.92 -8.79 19.58
C ALA A 256 -1.78 -8.80 18.30
N MET A 257 -1.18 -9.16 17.17
CA MET A 257 -1.88 -9.20 15.87
C MET A 257 -2.91 -10.34 15.81
N ASP A 258 -2.72 -11.37 16.62
CA ASP A 258 -3.55 -12.57 16.74
C ASP A 258 -4.52 -12.54 17.94
N GLU A 259 -4.71 -11.37 18.57
CA GLU A 259 -5.65 -11.18 19.69
C GLU A 259 -7.02 -11.80 19.39
N GLU A 260 -7.60 -12.50 20.38
CA GLU A 260 -8.84 -13.27 20.22
C GLU A 260 -9.99 -12.35 19.83
N ASN A 261 -10.03 -11.16 20.44
CA ASN A 261 -10.96 -10.11 20.07
C ASN A 261 -10.40 -9.29 18.88
N PRO A 262 -11.00 -9.36 17.69
CA PRO A 262 -10.50 -8.63 16.52
C PRO A 262 -10.48 -7.11 16.69
N ALA A 263 -11.30 -6.55 17.59
CA ALA A 263 -11.32 -5.13 17.90
C ALA A 263 -10.12 -4.66 18.75
N GLN A 264 -9.33 -5.59 19.29
CA GLN A 264 -8.18 -5.30 20.14
C GLN A 264 -6.85 -5.58 19.46
N ARG A 265 -6.83 -6.11 18.23
CA ARG A 265 -5.61 -6.40 17.48
C ARG A 265 -4.75 -5.16 17.24
N GLY A 266 -3.44 -5.37 17.08
CA GLY A 266 -2.47 -4.29 16.93
C GLY A 266 -2.70 -3.36 15.74
N ILE A 267 -3.24 -3.87 14.63
CA ILE A 267 -3.64 -3.05 13.48
C ILE A 267 -5.11 -3.31 13.19
N LEU A 268 -5.85 -2.23 12.99
CA LEU A 268 -7.30 -2.24 12.84
C LEU A 268 -7.70 -1.58 11.53
N LEU A 269 -8.81 -2.08 10.99
CA LEU A 269 -9.54 -1.48 9.89
C LEU A 269 -10.92 -1.06 10.41
N TYR A 270 -11.34 0.15 10.10
CA TYR A 270 -12.63 0.71 10.50
C TYR A 270 -13.47 1.08 9.28
N ALA A 271 -14.78 0.90 9.40
CA ALA A 271 -15.78 1.50 8.51
C ALA A 271 -16.34 2.79 9.12
N ASP A 272 -16.47 3.84 8.31
CA ASP A 272 -17.19 5.05 8.66
C ASP A 272 -18.70 4.82 8.67
N THR A 273 -19.20 4.20 9.74
CA THR A 273 -20.62 3.82 9.81
C THR A 273 -21.59 4.98 9.99
N ASN A 274 -21.09 6.19 10.27
CA ASN A 274 -21.91 7.38 10.46
C ASN A 274 -21.81 8.35 9.26
N GLU A 275 -21.00 8.02 8.26
CA GLU A 275 -20.82 8.74 6.99
C GLU A 275 -20.34 10.20 7.17
N ASN A 276 -19.62 10.52 8.25
CA ASN A 276 -19.14 11.88 8.53
C ASN A 276 -17.72 12.17 8.02
N GLY A 277 -16.98 11.14 7.58
CA GLY A 277 -15.62 11.20 7.09
C GLY A 277 -14.55 11.47 8.15
N VAL A 278 -14.86 11.30 9.43
CA VAL A 278 -14.00 11.64 10.58
C VAL A 278 -13.76 10.40 11.43
N PHE A 279 -12.50 9.95 11.45
CA PHE A 279 -12.10 8.83 12.30
C PHE A 279 -12.40 9.09 13.78
N ASN A 280 -13.20 8.21 14.37
CA ASN A 280 -13.52 8.16 15.78
C ASN A 280 -13.69 6.70 16.22
N PRO A 281 -12.72 6.13 16.97
CA PRO A 281 -12.76 4.71 17.36
C PRO A 281 -13.94 4.36 18.29
N GLY A 282 -14.61 5.34 18.89
CA GLY A 282 -15.81 5.13 19.71
C GLY A 282 -17.13 5.21 18.93
N VAL A 283 -17.10 5.60 17.66
CA VAL A 283 -18.30 5.70 16.79
C VAL A 283 -18.16 4.82 15.56
N ASP A 284 -16.98 4.80 14.94
CA ASP A 284 -16.69 3.97 13.78
C ASP A 284 -16.60 2.50 14.18
N ARG A 285 -16.97 1.62 13.25
CA ARG A 285 -17.04 0.18 13.52
C ARG A 285 -15.76 -0.51 13.06
N VAL A 286 -15.14 -1.28 13.95
CA VAL A 286 -14.04 -2.17 13.55
C VAL A 286 -14.56 -3.23 12.59
N ILE A 287 -13.86 -3.40 11.47
CA ILE A 287 -13.99 -4.53 10.55
C ILE A 287 -13.07 -5.65 11.04
N PRO A 288 -13.60 -6.78 11.52
CA PRO A 288 -12.77 -7.91 11.93
C PRO A 288 -11.92 -8.40 10.75
N CYS A 289 -10.59 -8.42 10.92
CA CYS A 289 -9.65 -8.83 9.88
C CYS A 289 -8.76 -9.96 10.36
N TYR A 290 -8.45 -10.93 9.49
CA TYR A 290 -7.22 -11.73 9.62
C TYR A 290 -6.03 -10.82 9.30
N ILE A 291 -4.95 -10.91 10.08
CA ILE A 291 -3.75 -10.10 9.87
C ILE A 291 -2.61 -11.05 9.50
N ASN A 292 -2.14 -10.94 8.26
CA ASN A 292 -0.95 -11.64 7.79
C ASN A 292 0.25 -10.70 7.81
N ILE A 293 1.40 -11.22 8.22
CA ILE A 293 2.68 -10.52 8.09
C ILE A 293 3.32 -11.05 6.80
N ASP A 294 3.33 -10.21 5.76
CA ASP A 294 3.75 -10.63 4.41
C ASP A 294 5.28 -10.68 4.30
N ASP A 295 5.94 -9.60 4.73
CA ASP A 295 7.39 -9.42 4.66
C ASP A 295 7.86 -8.62 5.88
N SER A 296 8.92 -9.10 6.54
CA SER A 296 9.67 -8.35 7.55
C SER A 296 11.11 -8.14 7.07
N VAL A 297 11.41 -6.90 6.74
CA VAL A 297 12.79 -6.43 6.52
C VAL A 297 13.22 -5.71 7.80
N PRO A 298 14.50 -5.74 8.20
CA PRO A 298 14.92 -5.02 9.41
C PRO A 298 14.48 -3.55 9.38
N GLY A 299 13.64 -3.15 10.34
CA GLY A 299 13.07 -1.80 10.44
C GLY A 299 11.78 -1.56 9.64
N GLN A 300 11.25 -2.55 8.93
CA GLN A 300 10.04 -2.45 8.12
C GLN A 300 9.19 -3.73 8.17
N TRP A 301 7.91 -3.58 8.50
CA TRP A 301 6.96 -4.69 8.62
C TRP A 301 5.72 -4.42 7.78
N THR A 302 5.40 -5.31 6.83
CA THR A 302 4.21 -5.20 5.99
C THR A 302 3.12 -6.13 6.49
N TYR A 303 1.96 -5.56 6.76
CA TYR A 303 0.78 -6.25 7.25
C TYR A 303 -0.33 -6.20 6.22
N THR A 304 -0.97 -7.34 5.98
CA THR A 304 -2.15 -7.46 5.14
C THR A 304 -3.36 -7.77 6.01
N LEU A 305 -4.31 -6.84 6.04
CA LEU A 305 -5.60 -6.96 6.71
C LEU A 305 -6.60 -7.54 5.73
N ILE A 306 -7.17 -8.70 6.06
CA ILE A 306 -8.15 -9.41 5.25
C ILE A 306 -9.46 -9.47 6.04
N PRO A 307 -10.52 -8.71 5.67
CA PRO A 307 -11.81 -8.78 6.33
C PRO A 307 -12.32 -10.22 6.42
N GLN A 308 -12.74 -10.64 7.63
CA GLN A 308 -13.24 -12.00 7.88
C GLN A 308 -14.59 -12.26 7.19
N ALA A 309 -15.33 -11.19 6.90
CA ALA A 309 -16.56 -11.23 6.12
C ALA A 309 -16.64 -9.99 5.23
N THR A 310 -17.26 -10.14 4.06
CA THR A 310 -17.63 -9.02 3.20
C THR A 310 -19.10 -8.67 3.38
N GLY A 311 -19.43 -7.38 3.33
CA GLY A 311 -20.78 -6.89 3.60
C GLY A 311 -20.84 -5.37 3.57
N GLY A 312 -21.80 -4.79 4.29
CA GLY A 312 -21.99 -3.33 4.33
C GLY A 312 -20.74 -2.56 4.73
N ASP A 313 -19.96 -3.08 5.69
CA ASP A 313 -18.75 -2.41 6.16
C ASP A 313 -17.60 -2.41 5.17
N THR A 314 -17.58 -3.34 4.21
CA THR A 314 -16.51 -3.40 3.20
C THR A 314 -17.01 -2.96 1.83
N LEU A 315 -18.25 -2.47 1.73
CA LEU A 315 -18.87 -2.07 0.48
C LEU A 315 -18.17 -0.83 -0.08
N VAL A 316 -17.89 -0.85 -1.38
CA VAL A 316 -17.44 0.33 -2.12
C VAL A 316 -18.66 1.10 -2.64
N PRO A 317 -18.85 2.37 -2.26
CA PRO A 317 -19.95 3.19 -2.77
C PRO A 317 -19.94 3.36 -4.28
N GLY A 318 -21.13 3.51 -4.87
CA GLY A 318 -21.26 3.75 -6.31
C GLY A 318 -20.78 5.14 -6.75
N THR A 319 -20.95 6.14 -5.88
CA THR A 319 -20.64 7.54 -6.15
C THR A 319 -19.78 8.12 -5.05
N SER A 320 -18.85 9.00 -5.40
CA SER A 320 -18.10 9.78 -4.41
C SER A 320 -19.03 10.74 -3.67
N ASP A 321 -18.90 10.78 -2.36
CA ASP A 321 -19.44 11.84 -1.49
C ASP A 321 -18.32 12.78 -0.99
N GLY A 322 -17.08 12.52 -1.38
CA GLY A 322 -15.86 13.25 -1.00
C GLY A 322 -15.44 13.03 0.46
N ARG A 323 -15.91 11.96 1.09
CA ARG A 323 -15.59 11.59 2.47
C ARG A 323 -14.90 10.23 2.52
N PRO A 324 -13.97 10.01 3.46
CA PRO A 324 -13.40 8.68 3.63
C PRO A 324 -14.44 7.65 4.10
N ASP A 325 -14.42 6.48 3.47
CA ASP A 325 -15.27 5.33 3.78
C ASP A 325 -14.66 4.43 4.86
N HIS A 326 -13.32 4.35 4.90
CA HIS A 326 -12.59 3.48 5.81
C HIS A 326 -11.40 4.17 6.45
N PHE A 327 -10.96 3.63 7.58
CA PHE A 327 -9.77 4.09 8.29
C PHE A 327 -8.88 2.93 8.70
N VAL A 328 -7.57 3.14 8.61
CA VAL A 328 -6.55 2.25 9.17
C VAL A 328 -6.05 2.88 10.46
N ALA A 329 -6.03 2.09 11.53
CA ALA A 329 -5.60 2.51 12.85
C ALA A 329 -4.68 1.46 13.49
N VAL A 330 -4.00 1.85 14.56
CA VAL A 330 -3.21 0.95 15.41
C VAL A 330 -3.71 1.00 16.83
N ASN A 331 -3.71 -0.16 17.50
CA ASN A 331 -3.83 -0.25 18.94
C ASN A 331 -2.43 -0.39 19.53
N LEU A 332 -2.11 0.53 20.43
CA LEU A 332 -0.84 0.55 21.13
C LEU A 332 -0.91 -0.34 22.37
N SER A 333 0.15 -1.10 22.57
CA SER A 333 0.28 -1.99 23.73
C SER A 333 0.24 -1.20 25.04
N GLU A 334 -0.32 -1.79 26.09
CA GLU A 334 -0.19 -1.30 27.47
C GLU A 334 1.29 -1.21 27.93
N LYS A 335 2.18 -1.95 27.25
CA LYS A 335 3.63 -1.99 27.51
C LYS A 335 4.44 -1.08 26.57
N LEU A 336 3.78 -0.17 25.84
CA LEU A 336 4.44 0.74 24.88
C LEU A 336 5.69 1.40 25.51
N PRO A 337 6.91 1.09 25.00
CA PRO A 337 8.13 1.68 25.54
C PRO A 337 8.19 3.18 25.29
N TYR A 338 8.78 3.93 26.23
CA TYR A 338 9.02 5.38 26.07
C TYR A 338 10.06 5.67 24.97
N GLY A 339 9.82 6.71 24.17
CA GLY A 339 10.78 7.20 23.16
C GLY A 339 10.85 6.35 21.89
N VAL A 340 9.95 5.38 21.72
CA VAL A 340 9.75 4.67 20.46
C VAL A 340 9.22 5.65 19.42
N SER A 341 9.65 5.48 18.17
CA SER A 341 9.02 6.20 17.06
C SER A 341 8.86 5.34 15.80
N PHE A 342 7.78 5.58 15.07
CA PHE A 342 7.43 4.88 13.84
C PHE A 342 6.54 5.73 12.93
N TYR A 343 6.43 5.32 11.66
CA TYR A 343 5.45 5.85 10.71
C TYR A 343 4.92 4.72 9.83
N ALA A 344 3.84 4.96 9.12
CA ALA A 344 3.22 4.01 8.20
C ALA A 344 3.27 4.51 6.75
N THR A 345 3.26 3.57 5.81
CA THR A 345 3.13 3.83 4.37
C THR A 345 2.10 2.90 3.74
N MET A 346 1.43 3.40 2.70
CA MET A 346 0.57 2.62 1.82
C MET A 346 0.98 2.90 0.37
N THR A 347 1.22 1.85 -0.42
CA THR A 347 1.47 1.98 -1.86
C THR A 347 0.19 2.34 -2.60
N LYS A 348 0.28 2.72 -3.88
CA LYS A 348 -0.91 3.02 -4.69
C LYS A 348 -1.88 1.85 -4.79
N GLU A 349 -1.37 0.63 -4.75
CA GLU A 349 -2.12 -0.62 -4.88
C GLU A 349 -2.39 -1.29 -3.52
N ALA A 350 -2.35 -0.51 -2.44
CA ALA A 350 -2.47 -1.05 -1.08
C ALA A 350 -3.85 -1.64 -0.77
N VAL A 351 -4.88 -1.34 -1.56
CA VAL A 351 -6.24 -1.86 -1.34
C VAL A 351 -6.59 -2.83 -2.47
N THR A 352 -7.04 -4.03 -2.13
CA THR A 352 -7.57 -5.01 -3.08
C THR A 352 -9.07 -5.12 -2.92
N TYR A 353 -9.77 -5.24 -4.05
CA TYR A 353 -11.22 -5.45 -4.10
C TYR A 353 -11.53 -6.82 -4.71
N ASN A 354 -12.77 -7.30 -4.53
CA ASN A 354 -13.23 -8.55 -5.14
C ASN A 354 -13.21 -8.55 -6.69
N THR A 355 -12.94 -7.39 -7.30
CA THR A 355 -12.83 -7.22 -8.75
C THR A 355 -11.38 -7.08 -9.23
N GLY A 356 -10.40 -6.93 -8.34
CA GLY A 356 -9.00 -6.71 -8.67
C GLY A 356 -8.32 -5.70 -7.74
N PRO A 357 -7.03 -5.39 -8.00
CA PRO A 357 -6.29 -4.40 -7.23
C PRO A 357 -6.89 -3.00 -7.45
N GLY A 358 -6.96 -2.23 -6.36
CA GLY A 358 -7.19 -0.80 -6.39
C GLY A 358 -5.96 -0.04 -6.88
N ASN A 359 -6.15 1.22 -7.23
CA ASN A 359 -5.07 2.10 -7.65
C ASN A 359 -5.38 3.53 -7.20
N SER A 360 -4.73 3.95 -6.12
CA SER A 360 -4.79 5.34 -5.68
C SER A 360 -3.93 6.24 -6.54
N ALA A 361 -4.37 7.49 -6.73
CA ALA A 361 -3.60 8.50 -7.45
C ALA A 361 -2.17 8.66 -6.88
N SER A 362 -2.00 8.48 -5.57
CA SER A 362 -0.71 8.63 -4.88
C SER A 362 -0.52 7.64 -3.72
N ALA A 363 0.74 7.26 -3.48
CA ALA A 363 1.11 6.52 -2.28
C ALA A 363 1.04 7.43 -1.05
N LEU A 364 0.77 6.86 0.12
CA LEU A 364 0.69 7.56 1.38
C LEU A 364 1.93 7.31 2.24
N ARG A 365 2.39 8.35 2.93
CA ARG A 365 3.28 8.26 4.09
C ARG A 365 2.70 9.09 5.23
N THR A 366 2.54 8.49 6.41
CA THR A 366 2.08 9.19 7.61
C THR A 366 3.20 10.02 8.22
N ASP A 367 2.86 10.91 9.16
CA ASP A 367 3.86 11.53 10.02
C ASP A 367 4.45 10.52 11.00
N THR A 368 5.64 10.83 11.53
CA THR A 368 6.29 10.03 12.57
C THR A 368 5.58 10.26 13.91
N LEU A 369 5.06 9.18 14.47
CA LEU A 369 4.49 9.10 15.80
C LEU A 369 5.60 8.78 16.80
N THR A 370 5.60 9.44 17.96
CA THR A 370 6.58 9.20 19.03
C THR A 370 5.88 8.93 20.35
N SER A 371 6.26 7.86 21.04
CA SER A 371 5.73 7.58 22.37
C SER A 371 6.37 8.51 23.39
N THR A 372 5.54 9.23 24.16
CA THR A 372 6.04 10.20 25.14
C THR A 372 5.78 9.83 26.59
N ILE A 373 4.89 8.87 26.88
CA ILE A 373 4.65 8.42 28.25
C ILE A 373 4.33 6.91 28.25
N ALA A 374 5.14 6.12 28.97
CA ALA A 374 4.82 4.72 29.29
C ALA A 374 3.97 4.70 30.57
N SER A 375 2.67 4.99 30.45
CA SER A 375 1.76 5.01 31.60
C SER A 375 1.22 3.61 31.88
N LYS A 376 1.74 2.94 32.91
CA LYS A 376 1.14 1.70 33.44
C LYS A 376 0.25 2.07 34.63
N TYR A 377 -1.07 1.88 34.52
CA TYR A 377 -1.94 1.88 35.68
C TYR A 377 -1.77 0.54 36.40
N GLN A 378 -1.00 0.52 37.48
CA GLN A 378 -0.89 -0.64 38.35
C GLN A 378 -1.69 -0.38 39.63
N ASP A 379 -2.55 -1.31 40.00
CA ASP A 379 -3.28 -1.28 41.26
C ASP A 379 -2.27 -1.21 42.42
N LEU A 380 -2.37 -0.16 43.24
CA LEU A 380 -1.41 0.16 44.31
C LEU A 380 -1.56 -0.72 45.55
N LEU A 381 -2.48 -1.69 45.53
CA LEU A 381 -2.81 -2.50 46.71
C LEU A 381 -1.67 -3.41 47.21
N ASP A 382 -0.63 -3.65 46.40
CA ASP A 382 0.53 -4.48 46.78
C ASP A 382 1.90 -3.76 46.71
N ALA A 383 1.91 -2.43 46.62
CA ALA A 383 3.17 -1.68 46.68
C ALA A 383 3.62 -1.47 48.13
N SER A 384 4.47 -2.38 48.63
CA SER A 384 5.33 -2.12 49.80
C SER A 384 6.18 -0.87 49.52
N MET A 385 5.79 0.26 50.09
CA MET A 385 6.53 1.52 49.99
C MET A 385 7.89 1.37 50.69
N VAL A 386 8.98 1.38 49.90
CA VAL A 386 10.34 1.48 50.43
C VAL A 386 10.82 2.90 50.13
N THR A 387 10.51 3.85 51.00
CA THR A 387 11.17 5.17 51.01
C THR A 387 12.09 5.28 52.21
N ALA A 388 13.33 5.70 51.95
CA ALA A 388 14.25 6.19 52.97
C ALA A 388 13.72 7.55 53.46
N THR A 389 12.83 7.53 54.46
CA THR A 389 12.06 8.70 54.90
C THR A 389 12.91 9.64 55.76
N THR A 390 12.86 10.94 55.43
CA THR A 390 13.31 12.01 56.34
C THR A 390 12.22 12.46 57.32
N GLY A 391 10.94 12.16 57.05
CA GLY A 391 9.80 12.53 57.89
C GLY A 391 9.32 11.48 58.91
N LEU A 392 9.91 10.28 58.93
CA LEU A 392 9.59 9.25 59.92
C LEU A 392 10.90 8.73 60.54
N SER A 393 11.19 9.12 61.77
CA SER A 393 12.43 8.77 62.47
C SER A 393 12.16 7.83 63.63
N ILE A 394 12.83 6.67 63.65
CA ILE A 394 12.78 5.75 64.79
C ILE A 394 13.78 6.23 65.84
N ASN A 395 13.28 6.73 66.96
CA ASN A 395 14.09 7.32 68.02
C ASN A 395 14.54 6.30 69.06
N ALA A 396 13.72 5.27 69.29
CA ALA A 396 14.02 4.23 70.26
C ALA A 396 13.41 2.89 69.84
N ILE A 397 14.09 1.82 70.22
CA ILE A 397 13.68 0.44 69.98
C ILE A 397 13.75 -0.29 71.32
N GLY A 398 12.66 -0.98 71.68
CA GLY A 398 12.59 -1.78 72.91
C GLY A 398 13.54 -2.98 72.89
N ALA A 399 14.02 -3.39 74.06
CA ALA A 399 15.05 -4.42 74.21
C ALA A 399 14.71 -5.82 73.67
N ARG A 400 13.44 -6.09 73.34
CA ARG A 400 12.99 -7.37 72.75
C ARG A 400 12.78 -7.34 71.24
N VAL A 401 13.01 -6.20 70.59
CA VAL A 401 12.85 -6.06 69.13
C VAL A 401 14.15 -6.45 68.43
N THR A 402 14.15 -7.57 67.71
CA THR A 402 15.36 -8.13 67.07
C THR A 402 15.41 -7.90 65.56
N SER A 403 14.28 -7.60 64.91
CA SER A 403 14.16 -7.35 63.46
C SER A 403 12.83 -6.63 63.14
N ALA A 404 12.63 -6.23 61.88
CA ALA A 404 11.38 -5.63 61.36
C ALA A 404 10.91 -4.31 62.04
N TYR A 405 11.77 -3.64 62.81
CA TYR A 405 11.46 -2.34 63.43
C TYR A 405 11.20 -1.23 62.39
N HIS A 406 11.68 -1.40 61.15
CA HIS A 406 11.49 -0.49 60.02
C HIS A 406 10.14 -0.66 59.30
N ASN A 407 9.35 -1.69 59.63
CA ASN A 407 8.06 -1.96 58.95
C ASN A 407 6.90 -1.22 59.62
N VAL A 408 6.94 0.11 59.61
CA VAL A 408 5.88 0.95 60.17
C VAL A 408 4.86 1.30 59.07
N ASN A 409 3.59 1.01 59.31
CA ASN A 409 2.50 1.28 58.38
C ASN A 409 1.74 2.54 58.81
N PHE A 410 1.55 3.47 57.87
CA PHE A 410 0.69 4.65 58.03
C PHE A 410 -0.67 4.39 57.37
N ALA A 411 -1.77 4.66 58.06
CA ALA A 411 -3.12 4.42 57.55
C ALA A 411 -4.09 5.56 57.92
N TYR A 412 -5.09 5.77 57.08
CA TYR A 412 -6.24 6.64 57.34
C TYR A 412 -7.50 5.80 57.51
N ASN A 413 -8.25 6.02 58.60
CA ASN A 413 -9.54 5.40 58.81
C ASN A 413 -10.67 6.38 58.46
N PRO A 414 -11.40 6.16 57.35
CA PRO A 414 -12.45 7.07 56.88
C PRO A 414 -13.70 7.05 57.77
N THR A 415 -13.85 6.05 58.66
CA THR A 415 -15.03 5.91 59.54
C THR A 415 -14.97 6.87 60.72
N ASN A 416 -13.77 7.21 61.19
CA ASN A 416 -13.56 8.06 62.36
C ASN A 416 -12.63 9.26 62.10
N ASN A 417 -12.23 9.48 60.84
CA ASN A 417 -11.32 10.54 60.40
C ASN A 417 -10.00 10.60 61.20
N GLN A 418 -9.44 9.43 61.52
CA GLN A 418 -8.18 9.34 62.26
C GLN A 418 -7.07 8.72 61.43
N TYR A 419 -5.86 9.24 61.60
CA TYR A 419 -4.64 8.67 61.07
C TYR A 419 -3.97 7.81 62.13
N THR A 420 -3.41 6.68 61.72
CA THR A 420 -2.71 5.77 62.63
C THR A 420 -1.35 5.37 62.08
N LEU A 421 -0.41 5.20 63.00
CA LEU A 421 0.81 4.44 62.76
C LEU A 421 0.64 3.06 63.39
N SER A 422 1.02 2.02 62.67
CA SER A 422 0.91 0.64 63.13
C SER A 422 2.19 -0.14 62.89
N TRP A 423 2.50 -0.99 63.86
CA TRP A 423 3.70 -1.82 63.86
C TRP A 423 3.47 -3.05 64.73
N ASN A 424 3.81 -4.23 64.20
CA ASN A 424 3.73 -5.51 64.92
C ASN A 424 2.37 -5.79 65.59
N GLY A 425 1.27 -5.46 64.89
CA GLY A 425 -0.11 -5.64 65.39
C GLY A 425 -0.60 -4.59 66.39
N PHE A 426 0.24 -3.62 66.77
CA PHE A 426 -0.14 -2.48 67.58
C PHE A 426 -0.41 -1.25 66.70
N SER A 427 -1.24 -0.33 67.18
CA SER A 427 -1.54 0.91 66.47
C SER A 427 -1.70 2.07 67.45
N VAL A 428 -1.29 3.26 67.01
CA VAL A 428 -1.46 4.52 67.74
C VAL A 428 -2.08 5.54 66.81
N ILE A 429 -3.00 6.35 67.33
CA ILE A 429 -3.57 7.48 66.60
C ILE A 429 -2.55 8.62 66.63
N ILE A 430 -2.36 9.25 65.47
CA ILE A 430 -1.44 10.38 65.31
C ILE A 430 -2.18 11.63 64.86
N ASP A 431 -1.59 12.79 65.15
CA ASP A 431 -2.01 14.05 64.56
C ASP A 431 -1.16 14.29 63.32
N VAL A 432 -1.81 14.52 62.19
CA VAL A 432 -1.12 14.78 60.90
C VAL A 432 -0.86 16.26 60.67
N ASN A 433 -1.25 17.12 61.60
CA ASN A 433 -1.05 18.56 61.49
C ASN A 433 0.14 19.06 62.31
N GLU A 434 0.70 18.23 63.18
CA GLU A 434 1.81 18.60 64.07
C GLU A 434 2.87 17.50 64.10
N VAL A 435 4.14 17.90 64.31
CA VAL A 435 5.22 16.95 64.54
C VAL A 435 5.00 16.27 65.88
N GLY A 436 4.88 14.95 65.88
CA GLY A 436 4.57 14.16 67.07
C GLY A 436 5.55 13.03 67.30
N THR A 437 5.73 12.63 68.56
CA THR A 437 6.50 11.42 68.92
C THR A 437 5.58 10.40 69.55
N TYR A 438 5.57 9.19 69.01
CA TYR A 438 4.60 8.15 69.35
C TYR A 438 5.30 6.84 69.68
N THR A 439 4.87 6.20 70.76
CA THR A 439 5.27 4.81 71.06
C THR A 439 4.24 3.85 70.48
N ILE A 440 4.71 2.89 69.69
CA ILE A 440 3.89 1.81 69.10
C ILE A 440 4.38 0.48 69.70
N GLY A 441 3.50 -0.22 70.41
CA GLY A 441 3.82 -1.49 71.05
C GLY A 441 3.55 -1.48 72.56
N ASN A 442 4.25 -2.37 73.27
CA ASN A 442 4.11 -2.52 74.71
C ASN A 442 5.46 -2.28 75.41
N GLU A 443 5.57 -1.14 76.09
CA GLU A 443 6.78 -0.76 76.82
C GLU A 443 7.11 -1.73 77.96
N ALA A 444 6.09 -2.25 78.66
CA ALA A 444 6.27 -3.15 79.80
C ALA A 444 6.89 -4.49 79.38
N SER A 445 6.64 -4.95 78.15
CA SER A 445 7.25 -6.17 77.62
C SER A 445 8.58 -5.92 76.91
N GLY A 446 8.96 -4.65 76.69
CA GLY A 446 10.12 -4.28 75.88
C GLY A 446 9.94 -4.51 74.37
N ASN A 447 8.71 -4.77 73.89
CA ASN A 447 8.37 -4.95 72.48
C ASN A 447 7.65 -3.68 71.97
N TYR A 448 8.41 -2.61 71.76
CA TYR A 448 7.90 -1.33 71.28
C TYR A 448 8.93 -0.63 70.39
N ILE A 449 8.46 0.32 69.61
CA ILE A 449 9.28 1.33 68.94
C ILE A 449 8.74 2.72 69.29
N THR A 450 9.62 3.71 69.34
CA THR A 450 9.23 5.12 69.45
C THR A 450 9.62 5.83 68.17
N VAL A 451 8.67 6.53 67.57
CA VAL A 451 8.81 7.13 66.24
C VAL A 451 8.43 8.61 66.30
N THR A 452 9.26 9.49 65.75
CA THR A 452 8.85 10.87 65.42
C THR A 452 8.29 10.88 64.02
N PHE A 453 7.08 11.43 63.90
CA PHE A 453 6.41 11.70 62.64
C PHE A 453 6.39 13.22 62.41
N ASP A 454 7.05 13.66 61.35
CA ASP A 454 6.97 15.04 60.85
C ASP A 454 6.08 15.04 59.60
N PRO A 455 4.83 15.50 59.68
CA PRO A 455 3.92 15.48 58.53
C PRO A 455 4.42 16.34 57.38
N VAL A 456 5.09 17.47 57.64
CA VAL A 456 5.57 18.35 56.59
C VAL A 456 6.71 17.70 55.82
N ALA A 457 7.65 17.05 56.52
CA ALA A 457 8.72 16.29 55.86
C ALA A 457 8.20 15.01 55.20
N PHE A 458 7.26 14.32 55.82
CA PHE A 458 6.68 13.06 55.33
C PHE A 458 5.87 13.26 54.04
N PHE A 459 5.12 14.35 53.92
CA PHE A 459 4.32 14.66 52.73
C PHE A 459 5.04 15.57 51.71
N ARG A 460 6.23 16.11 52.02
CA ARG A 460 7.03 16.91 51.08
C ARG A 460 7.77 16.09 50.04
N GLU A 461 8.05 14.81 50.31
CA GLU A 461 8.69 13.93 49.33
C GLU A 461 7.60 13.40 48.37
N ASP A 462 7.67 13.82 47.10
CA ASP A 462 6.77 13.56 45.96
C ASP A 462 6.09 12.17 45.96
N THR A 463 5.07 12.03 46.80
CA THR A 463 4.13 10.91 46.77
C THR A 463 2.77 11.52 46.50
N LEU A 464 2.42 11.61 45.22
CA LEU A 464 1.08 11.92 44.74
C LEU A 464 0.08 10.91 45.32
N VAL A 465 -0.45 11.20 46.51
CA VAL A 465 -1.67 10.55 47.00
C VAL A 465 -2.83 11.38 46.50
N CYS A 466 -3.34 11.05 45.32
CA CYS A 466 -4.61 11.61 44.85
C CYS A 466 -5.75 11.09 45.71
N SER A 467 -6.46 11.99 46.38
CA SER A 467 -7.75 11.71 47.01
C SER A 467 -8.75 11.23 45.96
N PRO A 468 -9.62 10.23 46.25
CA PRO A 468 -10.73 9.83 45.38
C PRO A 468 -11.72 10.96 45.05
N THR A 469 -11.65 12.09 45.77
CA THR A 469 -12.52 13.26 45.55
C THR A 469 -11.86 14.37 44.72
N GLY A 470 -10.62 14.20 44.27
CA GLY A 470 -9.92 15.22 43.46
C GLY A 470 -9.68 16.55 44.19
N MET A 471 -9.87 16.62 45.50
CA MET A 471 -9.52 17.78 46.30
C MET A 471 -8.14 17.59 46.95
N PRO A 472 -7.22 18.57 46.84
CA PRO A 472 -6.00 18.56 47.63
C PRO A 472 -6.34 18.60 49.12
N PRO A 473 -5.49 18.04 50.02
CA PRO A 473 -5.65 18.20 51.45
C PRO A 473 -5.71 19.70 51.80
N GLN A 474 -6.81 20.14 52.41
CA GLN A 474 -6.92 21.51 52.90
C GLN A 474 -6.00 21.66 54.10
N ILE A 475 -4.88 22.34 53.91
CA ILE A 475 -4.04 22.82 55.01
C ILE A 475 -4.77 24.04 55.57
N ASN A 476 -5.40 23.88 56.73
CA ASN A 476 -5.86 25.04 57.49
C ASN A 476 -4.62 25.85 57.88
N ASP A 477 -4.56 27.12 57.48
CA ASP A 477 -3.63 28.04 58.11
C ASP A 477 -4.03 28.22 59.58
N ALA A 478 -3.06 28.64 60.41
CA ALA A 478 -3.23 28.76 61.86
C ALA A 478 -4.34 29.75 62.30
N ASP A 479 -4.99 30.43 61.36
CA ASP A 479 -6.06 31.40 61.60
C ASP A 479 -7.44 31.03 60.98
N GLY A 480 -7.58 29.83 60.40
CA GLY A 480 -8.88 29.26 60.05
C GLY A 480 -9.71 30.11 59.08
N ARG A 481 -9.11 30.60 57.98
CA ARG A 481 -9.86 31.25 56.89
C ARG A 481 -9.69 30.47 55.59
N PHE A 482 -10.82 30.25 54.93
CA PHE A 482 -10.97 29.48 53.69
C PHE A 482 -10.10 29.94 52.54
#